data_AF-A0A4R6EC71-F1
#
_entry.id   AF-A0A4R6EC71-F1
#
_cell.length_a   1.000
_cell.length_b   1.000
_cell.length_c   1.000
_cell.angle_alpha   90.00
_cell.angle_beta   90.00
_cell.angle_gamma   90.00
#
_symmetry.space_group_name_H-M   'P 1'
#
loop_
_entity.id
_entity.type
_entity.pdbx_description
1 polymer ?
#
loop_
_entity_poly.entity_id
_entity_poly.type
_entity_poly.pdbx_seq_one_letter_code
_entity_poly.pdbx_strand_id
1 'polypeptide(L)'
;MNHSLDGGRKPVAPRWSLLATLLLCAGAHAQQGGSMEERLRTQLRVTTTQLQQAQNELAALKAVGPATPASGEVDAMKAELSKLKAELAGEREARHKTREESLRVRDQAEGMLQKSSAQVAQYRSAYDELLKLARNAEAERQRLIAEDKLRGEALAQCEAKNVQLYETGKEILRAYETMDVATVMSARQPFAGAARVKLEEAAQQYGDTLYGNRFDASSVKLEEAK
;
A
#
# COMPACT_ATOMS: atom_id res chain seq x y z
N MET A 1 -0.55 54.72 -32.57
CA MET A 1 0.42 53.74 -32.02
C MET A 1 -0.17 53.30 -30.68
N ASN A 2 -1.16 52.41 -30.66
CA ASN A 2 -1.11 50.94 -30.78
C ASN A 2 -0.20 50.27 -29.74
N HIS A 3 -0.78 49.24 -29.10
CA HIS A 3 -0.29 48.33 -28.04
C HIS A 3 -0.76 48.70 -26.62
N SER A 4 -1.98 48.34 -26.20
CA SER A 4 -2.53 46.99 -25.94
C SER A 4 -1.95 46.33 -24.69
N LEU A 5 -2.60 46.60 -23.55
CA LEU A 5 -2.64 45.71 -22.38
C LEU A 5 -4.09 45.76 -21.83
N ASP A 6 -5.00 45.17 -22.60
CA ASP A 6 -6.37 44.90 -22.18
C ASP A 6 -6.36 43.73 -21.18
N GLY A 7 -6.36 44.07 -19.89
CA GLY A 7 -6.57 43.14 -18.79
C GLY A 7 -8.04 42.73 -18.70
N GLY A 8 -8.49 41.94 -19.67
CA GLY A 8 -9.84 41.36 -19.71
C GLY A 8 -10.08 40.35 -18.59
N ARG A 9 -10.52 40.80 -17.41
CA ARG A 9 -11.20 39.94 -16.42
C ARG A 9 -12.69 39.90 -16.72
N LYS A 10 -13.09 38.97 -17.59
CA LYS A 10 -14.46 38.46 -17.64
C LYS A 10 -14.64 37.45 -16.49
N PRO A 11 -15.75 37.46 -15.73
CA PRO A 11 -16.02 36.43 -14.74
C PRO A 11 -16.38 35.12 -15.48
N VAL A 12 -15.39 34.25 -15.65
CA VAL A 12 -15.60 32.89 -16.15
C VAL A 12 -16.08 32.04 -14.97
N ALA A 13 -17.39 31.89 -14.85
CA ALA A 13 -17.99 30.84 -14.04
C ALA A 13 -17.65 29.47 -14.68
N PRO A 14 -17.01 28.54 -13.97
CA PRO A 14 -16.91 27.17 -14.45
C PRO A 14 -17.81 26.28 -13.59
N ARG A 15 -19.04 26.07 -14.10
CA ARG A 15 -19.56 24.72 -14.39
C ARG A 15 -19.32 23.63 -13.32
N TRP A 16 -19.57 23.90 -12.05
CA TRP A 16 -19.47 22.92 -10.95
C TRP A 16 -20.83 22.44 -10.43
N SER A 17 -21.88 22.45 -11.27
CA SER A 17 -23.23 22.02 -10.84
C SER A 17 -23.99 21.15 -11.85
N LEU A 18 -23.30 20.50 -12.79
CA LEU A 18 -23.93 19.59 -13.76
C LEU A 18 -23.49 18.12 -13.62
N LEU A 19 -22.64 17.79 -12.65
CA LEU A 19 -22.16 16.42 -12.40
C LEU A 19 -22.83 15.73 -11.21
N ALA A 20 -23.75 16.40 -10.51
CA ALA A 20 -24.50 15.84 -9.38
C ALA A 20 -25.89 15.30 -9.77
N THR A 21 -26.35 15.49 -11.00
CA THR A 21 -27.69 15.06 -11.47
C THR A 21 -27.69 13.82 -12.36
N LEU A 22 -26.52 13.25 -12.70
CA LEU A 22 -26.44 12.02 -13.51
C LEU A 22 -26.23 10.73 -12.69
N LEU A 23 -26.06 10.84 -11.36
CA LEU A 23 -25.83 9.68 -10.48
C LEU A 23 -27.10 9.15 -9.80
N LEU A 24 -28.30 9.56 -10.25
CA LEU A 24 -29.57 9.08 -9.69
C LEU A 24 -30.42 8.26 -10.68
N CYS A 25 -29.97 8.03 -11.92
CA CYS A 25 -30.71 7.23 -12.92
C CYS A 25 -30.13 5.82 -13.18
N ALA A 26 -29.00 5.45 -12.56
CA ALA A 26 -28.41 4.12 -12.75
C ALA A 26 -29.10 2.99 -11.93
N GLY A 27 -29.91 3.33 -10.92
CA GLY A 27 -30.60 2.35 -10.08
C GLY A 27 -31.93 1.82 -10.63
N ALA A 28 -32.52 2.46 -11.64
CA ALA A 28 -33.86 2.10 -12.14
C ALA A 28 -33.87 1.00 -13.22
N HIS A 29 -32.71 0.65 -13.79
CA HIS A 29 -32.64 -0.30 -14.92
C HIS A 29 -32.41 -1.77 -14.51
N ALA A 30 -32.11 -2.05 -13.23
CA ALA A 30 -31.88 -3.42 -12.77
C ALA A 30 -33.16 -4.17 -12.35
N GLN A 31 -34.26 -3.47 -12.05
CA GLN A 31 -35.51 -4.07 -11.56
C GLN A 31 -36.44 -4.55 -12.70
N GLN A 32 -36.23 -4.09 -13.94
CA GLN A 32 -37.15 -4.37 -15.06
C GLN A 32 -36.88 -5.70 -15.80
N GLY A 33 -35.71 -6.33 -15.60
CA GLY A 33 -35.37 -7.59 -16.27
C GLY A 33 -36.24 -8.77 -15.80
N GLY A 34 -36.50 -8.86 -14.48
CA GLY A 34 -37.31 -9.94 -13.91
C GLY A 34 -38.80 -9.84 -14.25
N SER A 35 -39.36 -8.62 -14.30
CA SER A 35 -40.79 -8.42 -14.57
C SER A 35 -41.18 -8.74 -16.02
N MET A 36 -40.30 -8.47 -16.98
CA MET A 36 -40.54 -8.78 -18.39
C MET A 36 -40.47 -10.30 -18.63
N GLU A 37 -39.47 -10.97 -18.05
CA GLU A 37 -39.26 -12.41 -18.23
C GLU A 37 -40.38 -13.25 -17.59
N GLU A 38 -40.89 -12.82 -16.44
CA GLU A 38 -42.01 -13.46 -15.72
C GLU A 38 -43.35 -13.27 -16.48
N ARG A 39 -43.56 -12.08 -17.06
CA ARG A 39 -44.72 -11.79 -17.90
C ARG A 39 -44.71 -12.58 -19.21
N LEU A 40 -43.52 -12.78 -19.79
CA LEU A 40 -43.34 -13.66 -20.94
C LEU A 40 -43.51 -15.14 -20.55
N ARG A 41 -43.06 -15.59 -19.36
CA ARG A 41 -43.27 -16.99 -18.91
C ARG A 41 -44.74 -17.31 -18.73
N THR A 42 -45.49 -16.36 -18.17
CA THR A 42 -46.93 -16.48 -17.98
C THR A 42 -47.66 -16.47 -19.32
N GLN A 43 -47.29 -15.60 -20.26
CA GLN A 43 -47.80 -15.64 -21.64
C GLN A 43 -47.52 -16.99 -22.32
N LEU A 44 -46.32 -17.53 -22.19
CA LEU A 44 -45.91 -18.79 -22.80
C LEU A 44 -46.66 -19.99 -22.20
N ARG A 45 -46.95 -19.98 -20.90
CA ARG A 45 -47.83 -20.97 -20.25
C ARG A 45 -49.26 -20.86 -20.78
N VAL A 46 -49.78 -19.64 -20.89
CA VAL A 46 -51.14 -19.38 -21.40
C VAL A 46 -51.27 -19.83 -22.85
N THR A 47 -50.30 -19.52 -23.72
CA THR A 47 -50.32 -19.96 -25.12
C THR A 47 -50.19 -21.48 -25.23
N THR A 48 -49.37 -22.12 -24.38
CA THR A 48 -49.27 -23.59 -24.35
C THR A 48 -50.59 -24.23 -23.92
N THR A 49 -51.29 -23.66 -22.93
CA THR A 49 -52.60 -24.16 -22.50
C THR A 49 -53.67 -23.95 -23.56
N GLN A 50 -53.66 -22.81 -24.26
CA GLN A 50 -54.56 -22.55 -25.40
C GLN A 50 -54.30 -23.53 -26.55
N LEU A 51 -53.04 -23.89 -26.79
CA LEU A 51 -52.65 -24.84 -27.82
C LEU A 51 -53.10 -26.28 -27.49
N GLN A 52 -53.10 -26.66 -26.22
CA GLN A 52 -53.68 -27.93 -25.76
C GLN A 52 -55.20 -27.94 -25.85
N GLN A 53 -55.87 -26.83 -25.51
CA GLN A 53 -57.32 -26.69 -25.63
C GLN A 53 -57.77 -26.80 -27.10
N ALA A 54 -57.14 -26.07 -28.01
CA ALA A 54 -57.44 -26.14 -29.44
C ALA A 54 -57.17 -27.54 -30.04
N GLN A 55 -56.14 -28.25 -29.56
CA GLN A 55 -55.91 -29.65 -29.96
C GLN A 55 -57.03 -30.60 -29.49
N ASN A 56 -57.54 -30.40 -28.27
CA ASN A 56 -58.64 -31.20 -27.75
C ASN A 56 -59.96 -30.91 -28.48
N GLU A 57 -60.21 -29.65 -28.83
CA GLU A 57 -61.36 -29.26 -29.65
C GLU A 57 -61.29 -29.86 -31.06
N LEU A 58 -60.10 -29.86 -31.69
CA LEU A 58 -59.89 -30.56 -32.96
C LEU A 58 -60.11 -32.07 -32.87
N ALA A 59 -59.70 -32.70 -31.77
CA ALA A 59 -59.95 -34.12 -31.54
C ALA A 59 -61.44 -34.42 -31.34
N ALA A 60 -62.17 -33.54 -30.64
CA ALA A 60 -63.61 -33.63 -30.46
C ALA A 60 -64.37 -33.43 -31.78
N LEU A 61 -63.99 -32.44 -32.60
CA LEU A 61 -64.60 -32.19 -33.91
C LEU A 61 -64.37 -33.33 -34.91
N LYS A 62 -63.18 -33.95 -34.89
CA LYS A 62 -62.90 -35.15 -35.71
C LYS A 62 -63.67 -36.39 -35.26
N ALA A 63 -64.04 -36.48 -33.98
CA ALA A 63 -64.83 -37.59 -33.44
C ALA A 63 -66.32 -37.54 -33.85
N VAL A 64 -66.82 -36.39 -34.32
CA VAL A 64 -68.23 -36.18 -34.72
C VAL A 64 -68.54 -36.65 -36.16
N GLY A 65 -67.55 -37.08 -36.94
CA GLY A 65 -67.76 -37.77 -38.24
C GLY A 65 -67.96 -36.85 -39.47
N PRO A 66 -67.88 -37.39 -40.70
CA PRO A 66 -67.52 -36.67 -41.93
C PRO A 66 -68.64 -35.83 -42.60
N ALA A 67 -69.70 -35.46 -41.90
CA ALA A 67 -70.90 -34.85 -42.50
C ALA A 67 -70.97 -33.30 -42.43
N THR A 68 -69.84 -32.61 -42.28
CA THR A 68 -69.79 -31.13 -42.29
C THR A 68 -68.74 -30.62 -43.28
N PRO A 69 -68.95 -29.47 -43.96
CA PRO A 69 -67.95 -28.83 -44.81
C PRO A 69 -66.79 -28.19 -44.01
N ALA A 70 -66.51 -28.69 -42.81
CA ALA A 70 -65.50 -28.19 -41.87
C ALA A 70 -64.07 -28.67 -42.18
N SER A 71 -63.83 -29.35 -43.31
CA SER A 71 -62.49 -29.80 -43.70
C SER A 71 -61.51 -28.63 -43.85
N GLY A 72 -61.97 -27.50 -44.40
CA GLY A 72 -61.18 -26.27 -44.52
C GLY A 72 -60.80 -25.66 -43.17
N GLU A 73 -61.70 -25.68 -42.19
CA GLU A 73 -61.45 -25.18 -40.82
C GLU A 73 -60.48 -26.09 -40.06
N VAL A 74 -60.61 -27.41 -40.21
CA VAL A 74 -59.68 -28.38 -39.61
C VAL A 74 -58.26 -28.22 -40.16
N ASP A 75 -58.11 -27.92 -41.45
CA ASP A 75 -56.80 -27.69 -42.06
C ASP A 75 -56.23 -26.31 -41.73
N ALA A 76 -57.08 -25.27 -41.60
CA ALA A 76 -56.68 -23.96 -41.09
C ALA A 76 -56.16 -24.04 -39.64
N MET A 77 -56.86 -24.75 -38.76
CA MET A 77 -56.45 -24.93 -37.36
C MET A 77 -55.16 -25.75 -37.24
N LYS A 78 -54.93 -26.75 -38.11
CA LYS A 78 -53.63 -27.46 -38.16
C LYS A 78 -52.49 -26.54 -38.59
N ALA A 79 -52.73 -25.65 -39.55
CA ALA A 79 -51.75 -24.68 -40.01
C ALA A 79 -51.42 -23.65 -38.92
N GLU A 80 -52.41 -23.20 -38.14
CA GLU A 80 -52.18 -22.35 -36.98
C GLU A 80 -51.41 -23.06 -35.86
N LEU A 81 -51.74 -24.32 -35.57
CA LEU A 81 -50.99 -25.13 -34.60
C LEU A 81 -49.53 -25.35 -35.00
N SER A 82 -49.26 -25.54 -36.30
CA SER A 82 -47.87 -25.70 -36.77
C SER A 82 -47.11 -24.38 -36.67
N LYS A 83 -47.74 -23.26 -37.00
CA LYS A 83 -47.19 -21.92 -36.86
C LYS A 83 -46.89 -21.56 -35.40
N LEU A 84 -47.84 -21.78 -34.49
CA LEU A 84 -47.66 -21.55 -33.05
C LEU A 84 -46.56 -22.45 -32.46
N LYS A 85 -46.45 -23.71 -32.90
CA LYS A 85 -45.34 -24.59 -32.48
C LYS A 85 -43.99 -24.09 -32.96
N ALA A 86 -43.91 -23.58 -34.20
CA ALA A 86 -42.70 -23.00 -34.74
C ALA A 86 -42.30 -21.71 -33.99
N GLU A 87 -43.26 -20.84 -33.69
CA GLU A 87 -43.04 -19.63 -32.89
C GLU A 87 -42.56 -19.96 -31.47
N LEU A 88 -43.18 -20.95 -30.81
CA LEU A 88 -42.78 -21.42 -29.48
C LEU A 88 -41.35 -21.99 -29.46
N ALA A 89 -40.98 -22.74 -30.50
CA ALA A 89 -39.63 -23.26 -30.65
C ALA A 89 -38.61 -22.12 -30.83
N GLY A 90 -38.94 -21.14 -31.67
CA GLY A 90 -38.12 -19.93 -31.88
C GLY A 90 -37.94 -19.11 -30.60
N GLU A 91 -39.01 -18.90 -29.82
CA GLU A 91 -38.94 -18.16 -28.56
C GLU A 91 -38.11 -18.90 -27.50
N ARG A 92 -38.24 -20.23 -27.43
CA ARG A 92 -37.42 -21.06 -26.53
C ARG A 92 -35.94 -20.97 -26.86
N GLU A 93 -35.58 -21.02 -28.13
CA GLU A 93 -34.18 -20.90 -28.53
C GLU A 93 -33.62 -19.49 -28.31
N ALA A 94 -34.43 -18.44 -28.59
CA ALA A 94 -34.07 -17.06 -28.27
C ALA A 94 -33.83 -16.89 -26.75
N ARG A 95 -34.71 -17.43 -25.89
CA ARG A 95 -34.50 -17.45 -24.44
C ARG A 95 -33.22 -18.16 -24.03
N HIS A 96 -32.92 -19.30 -24.65
CA HIS A 96 -31.71 -20.06 -24.34
C HIS A 96 -30.46 -19.22 -24.65
N LYS A 97 -30.41 -18.60 -25.83
CA LYS A 97 -29.31 -17.72 -26.24
C LYS A 97 -29.16 -16.51 -25.30
N THR A 98 -30.24 -15.81 -24.97
CA THR A 98 -30.19 -14.68 -24.03
C THR A 98 -29.71 -15.11 -22.64
N ARG A 99 -30.10 -16.31 -22.18
CA ARG A 99 -29.68 -16.84 -20.88
C ARG A 99 -28.19 -17.18 -20.88
N GLU A 100 -27.70 -17.84 -21.92
CA GLU A 100 -26.28 -18.14 -22.09
C GLU A 100 -25.44 -16.86 -22.17
N GLU A 101 -25.90 -15.87 -22.94
CA GLU A 101 -25.23 -14.57 -23.03
C GLU A 101 -25.21 -13.84 -21.68
N SER A 102 -26.34 -13.85 -20.95
CA SER A 102 -26.42 -13.28 -19.61
C SER A 102 -25.47 -13.96 -18.62
N LEU A 103 -25.33 -15.29 -18.69
CA LEU A 103 -24.37 -16.04 -17.88
C LEU A 103 -22.93 -15.68 -18.26
N ARG A 104 -22.60 -15.62 -19.55
CA ARG A 104 -21.26 -15.22 -20.02
C ARG A 104 -20.90 -13.80 -19.58
N VAL A 105 -21.83 -12.86 -19.65
CA VAL A 105 -21.59 -11.47 -19.19
C VAL A 105 -21.37 -11.43 -17.68
N ARG A 106 -22.11 -12.23 -16.90
CA ARG A 106 -21.91 -12.35 -15.45
C ARG A 106 -20.54 -12.94 -15.11
N ASP A 107 -20.16 -14.05 -15.76
CA ASP A 107 -18.86 -14.69 -15.55
C ASP A 107 -17.71 -13.74 -15.92
N GLN A 108 -17.86 -12.98 -17.01
CA GLN A 108 -16.90 -11.94 -17.40
C GLN A 108 -16.83 -10.81 -16.38
N ALA A 109 -17.97 -10.33 -15.88
CA ALA A 109 -18.02 -9.27 -14.86
C ALA A 109 -17.37 -9.74 -13.55
N GLU A 110 -17.64 -10.96 -13.11
CA GLU A 110 -17.03 -11.56 -11.92
C GLU A 110 -15.52 -11.75 -12.12
N GLY A 111 -15.09 -12.26 -13.28
CA GLY A 111 -13.67 -12.40 -13.62
C GLY A 111 -12.93 -11.06 -13.66
N MET A 112 -13.58 -10.01 -14.17
CA MET A 112 -13.02 -8.65 -14.15
C MET A 112 -12.96 -8.09 -12.73
N LEU A 113 -13.99 -8.32 -11.91
CA LEU A 113 -14.01 -7.90 -10.51
C LEU A 113 -12.89 -8.58 -9.71
N GLN A 114 -12.72 -9.89 -9.87
CA GLN A 114 -11.63 -10.64 -9.23
C GLN A 114 -10.24 -10.16 -9.68
N LYS A 115 -10.04 -9.91 -10.97
CA LYS A 115 -8.78 -9.34 -11.48
C LYS A 115 -8.52 -7.94 -10.92
N SER A 116 -9.56 -7.12 -10.81
CA SER A 116 -9.44 -5.77 -10.26
C SER A 116 -9.13 -5.80 -8.75
N SER A 117 -9.79 -6.67 -7.99
CA SER A 117 -9.56 -6.81 -6.55
C SER A 117 -8.17 -7.39 -6.27
N ALA A 118 -7.71 -8.35 -7.08
CA ALA A 118 -6.35 -8.87 -7.00
C ALA A 118 -5.30 -7.77 -7.27
N GLN A 119 -5.51 -6.93 -8.29
CA GLN A 119 -4.62 -5.79 -8.55
C GLN A 119 -4.62 -4.78 -7.40
N VAL A 120 -5.77 -4.41 -6.86
CA VAL A 120 -5.85 -3.51 -5.69
C VAL A 120 -5.14 -4.11 -4.49
N ALA A 121 -5.29 -5.41 -4.23
CA ALA A 121 -4.58 -6.10 -3.16
C ALA A 121 -3.06 -6.10 -3.38
N GLN A 122 -2.60 -6.34 -4.61
CA GLN A 122 -1.18 -6.27 -4.98
C GLN A 122 -0.61 -4.87 -4.75
N TYR A 123 -1.30 -3.82 -5.20
CA TYR A 123 -0.86 -2.45 -4.97
C TYR A 123 -0.79 -2.13 -3.48
N ARG A 124 -1.81 -2.52 -2.70
CA ARG A 124 -1.80 -2.34 -1.23
C ARG A 124 -0.60 -3.04 -0.58
N SER A 125 -0.35 -4.30 -0.94
CA SER A 125 0.81 -5.05 -0.42
C SER A 125 2.12 -4.35 -0.76
N ALA A 126 2.28 -3.91 -2.02
CA ALA A 126 3.48 -3.19 -2.45
C ALA A 126 3.66 -1.87 -1.69
N TYR A 127 2.57 -1.11 -1.46
CA TYR A 127 2.61 0.11 -0.65
C TYR A 127 3.00 -0.18 0.80
N ASP A 128 2.46 -1.24 1.41
CA ASP A 128 2.80 -1.63 2.78
C ASP A 128 4.27 -2.08 2.90
N GLU A 129 4.79 -2.79 1.89
CA GLU A 129 6.21 -3.16 1.81
C GLU A 129 7.11 -1.93 1.65
N LEU A 130 6.76 -0.99 0.77
CA LEU A 130 7.45 0.29 0.61
C LEU A 130 7.46 1.08 1.92
N LEU A 131 6.34 1.12 2.64
CA LEU A 131 6.26 1.81 3.93
C LEU A 131 7.14 1.16 4.99
N LYS A 132 7.19 -0.18 5.03
CA LYS A 132 8.10 -0.93 5.92
C LYS A 132 9.55 -0.63 5.57
N LEU A 133 9.91 -0.66 4.29
CA LEU A 133 11.26 -0.36 3.83
C LEU A 133 11.67 1.07 4.21
N ALA A 134 10.77 2.05 4.00
CA ALA A 134 11.02 3.44 4.39
C ALA A 134 11.25 3.60 5.90
N ARG A 135 10.44 2.93 6.73
CA ARG A 135 10.62 2.93 8.20
C ARG A 135 11.95 2.29 8.62
N ASN A 136 12.31 1.17 8.00
CA ASN A 136 13.58 0.49 8.28
C ASN A 136 14.78 1.34 7.84
N ALA A 137 14.69 2.01 6.68
CA ALA A 137 15.72 2.90 6.19
C ALA A 137 15.91 4.11 7.12
N GLU A 138 14.82 4.71 7.62
CA GLU A 138 14.90 5.80 8.59
C GLU A 138 15.46 5.32 9.93
N ALA A 139 15.06 4.15 10.42
CA ALA A 139 15.62 3.57 11.64
C ALA A 139 17.14 3.32 11.52
N GLU A 140 17.59 2.75 10.40
CA GLU A 140 19.02 2.54 10.16
C GLU A 140 19.77 3.86 10.01
N ARG A 141 19.16 4.87 9.37
CA ARG A 141 19.72 6.22 9.29
C ARG A 141 19.92 6.82 10.69
N GLN A 142 18.91 6.75 11.55
CA GLN A 142 19.01 7.26 12.92
C GLN A 142 20.08 6.52 13.72
N ARG A 143 20.17 5.19 13.56
CA ARG A 143 21.22 4.37 14.18
C ARG A 143 22.62 4.80 13.70
N LEU A 144 22.81 4.98 12.40
CA LEU A 144 24.09 5.43 11.84
C LEU A 144 24.46 6.83 12.30
N ILE A 145 23.50 7.75 12.41
CA ILE A 145 23.72 9.10 12.96
C ILE A 145 24.16 9.01 14.42
N ALA A 146 23.55 8.15 15.23
CA ALA A 146 23.95 7.95 16.63
C ALA A 146 25.36 7.35 16.72
N GLU A 147 25.66 6.32 15.93
CA GLU A 147 27.01 5.72 15.88
C GLU A 147 28.07 6.72 15.42
N ASP A 148 27.76 7.59 14.45
CA ASP A 148 28.68 8.62 13.96
C ASP A 148 28.96 9.69 15.01
N LYS A 149 27.92 10.14 15.74
CA LYS A 149 28.08 11.04 16.89
C LYS A 149 28.97 10.43 17.97
N LEU A 150 28.68 9.21 18.38
CA LEU A 150 29.48 8.50 19.38
C LEU A 150 30.95 8.38 18.96
N ARG A 151 31.22 8.07 17.68
CA ARG A 151 32.57 8.04 17.14
C ARG A 151 33.23 9.42 17.14
N GLY A 152 32.49 10.46 16.76
CA GLY A 152 32.96 11.84 16.80
C GLY A 152 33.34 12.29 18.20
N GLU A 153 32.51 11.97 19.19
CA GLU A 153 32.79 12.26 20.60
C GLU A 153 34.01 11.49 21.12
N ALA A 154 34.14 10.20 20.76
CA ALA A 154 35.31 9.40 21.12
C ALA A 154 36.60 9.99 20.53
N LEU A 155 36.56 10.44 19.26
CA LEU A 155 37.71 11.08 18.62
C LEU A 155 38.07 12.40 19.30
N ALA A 156 37.08 13.26 19.58
CA ALA A 156 37.31 14.54 20.26
C ALA A 156 37.92 14.34 21.66
N GLN A 157 37.44 13.35 22.41
CA GLN A 157 38.01 13.00 23.73
C GLN A 157 39.43 12.46 23.60
N CYS A 158 39.69 11.60 22.60
CA CYS A 158 41.03 11.07 22.33
C CYS A 158 42.02 12.21 21.98
N GLU A 159 41.61 13.15 21.12
CA GLU A 159 42.42 14.32 20.78
C GLU A 159 42.73 15.18 22.01
N ALA A 160 41.71 15.49 22.82
CA ALA A 160 41.91 16.25 24.06
C ALA A 160 42.87 15.54 25.03
N LYS A 161 42.73 14.23 25.20
CA LYS A 161 43.59 13.41 26.05
C LYS A 161 45.02 13.32 25.50
N ASN A 162 45.20 13.21 24.18
CA ASN A 162 46.52 13.24 23.54
C ASN A 162 47.24 14.57 23.76
N VAL A 163 46.53 15.70 23.66
CA VAL A 163 47.09 17.02 24.00
C VAL A 163 47.52 17.06 25.47
N GLN A 164 46.67 16.60 26.39
CA GLN A 164 47.01 16.55 27.82
C GLN A 164 48.22 15.66 28.12
N LEU A 165 48.32 14.49 27.47
CA LEU A 165 49.48 13.61 27.59
C LEU A 165 50.75 14.26 27.04
N TYR A 166 50.66 15.00 25.94
CA TYR A 166 51.80 15.70 25.37
C TYR A 166 52.29 16.84 26.26
N GLU A 167 51.38 17.64 26.83
CA GLU A 167 51.75 18.68 27.79
C GLU A 167 52.34 18.09 29.08
N THR A 168 51.74 17.02 29.62
CA THR A 168 52.31 16.29 30.77
C THR A 168 53.72 15.77 30.46
N GLY A 169 53.94 15.25 29.24
CA GLY A 169 55.26 14.82 28.78
C GLY A 169 56.27 15.95 28.73
N LYS A 170 55.88 17.15 28.28
CA LYS A 170 56.74 18.35 28.32
C LYS A 170 57.04 18.80 29.75
N GLU A 171 56.07 18.74 30.64
CA GLU A 171 56.26 19.08 32.06
C GLU A 171 57.26 18.14 32.71
N ILE A 172 57.20 16.84 32.44
CA ILE A 172 58.18 15.85 32.91
C ILE A 172 59.58 16.19 32.37
N LEU A 173 59.71 16.49 31.08
CA LEU A 173 61.00 16.89 30.48
C LEU A 173 61.55 18.17 31.13
N ARG A 174 60.72 19.19 31.34
CA ARG A 174 61.10 20.43 32.05
C ARG A 174 61.51 20.18 33.50
N ALA A 175 60.79 19.31 34.18
CA ALA A 175 61.12 18.92 35.55
C ALA A 175 62.49 18.23 35.60
N TYR A 176 62.79 17.38 34.61
CA TYR A 176 64.11 16.76 34.50
C TYR A 176 65.22 17.79 34.24
N GLU A 177 65.03 18.71 33.28
CA GLU A 177 65.99 19.79 32.98
C GLU A 177 66.29 20.70 34.19
N THR A 178 65.26 21.00 35.00
CA THR A 178 65.41 21.86 36.18
C THR A 178 65.96 21.13 37.41
N MET A 179 65.78 19.80 37.51
CA MET A 179 66.30 18.99 38.62
C MET A 179 67.76 18.55 38.43
N ASP A 180 68.28 18.50 37.20
CA ASP A 180 69.51 17.77 36.86
C ASP A 180 70.79 18.29 37.56
N VAL A 181 70.93 19.60 37.75
CA VAL A 181 72.23 20.13 38.23
C VAL A 181 72.28 20.35 39.75
N ALA A 182 71.21 20.91 40.33
CA ALA A 182 71.18 21.23 41.77
C ALA A 182 70.67 20.06 42.63
N THR A 183 69.65 19.34 42.15
CA THR A 183 69.00 18.28 42.93
C THR A 183 69.84 17.01 42.95
N VAL A 184 70.47 16.62 41.84
CA VAL A 184 71.38 15.44 41.77
C VAL A 184 72.61 15.61 42.68
N MET A 185 73.20 16.82 42.74
CA MET A 185 74.28 17.14 43.67
C MET A 185 73.83 17.01 45.14
N SER A 186 72.63 17.51 45.48
CA SER A 186 72.07 17.38 46.84
C SER A 186 71.63 15.95 47.19
N ALA A 187 71.09 15.18 46.24
CA ALA A 187 70.59 13.83 46.44
C ALA A 187 71.70 12.79 46.66
N ARG A 188 72.94 13.09 46.23
CA ARG A 188 74.15 12.28 46.53
C ARG A 188 74.65 12.45 47.96
N GLN A 189 74.10 13.38 48.75
CA GLN A 189 74.46 13.52 50.16
C GLN A 189 73.70 12.50 51.01
N PRO A 190 74.38 11.77 51.92
CA PRO A 190 73.79 10.67 52.70
C PRO A 190 72.64 11.07 53.64
N PHE A 191 72.38 12.37 53.83
CA PHE A 191 71.31 12.91 54.67
C PHE A 191 70.17 13.60 53.90
N ALA A 192 70.19 13.56 52.56
CA ALA A 192 69.18 14.22 51.71
C ALA A 192 67.87 13.41 51.57
N GLY A 193 67.35 12.86 52.67
CA GLY A 193 66.09 12.10 52.68
C GLY A 193 64.91 12.91 52.11
N ALA A 194 64.85 14.21 52.40
CA ALA A 194 63.82 15.11 51.87
C ALA A 194 63.88 15.27 50.33
N ALA A 195 65.05 15.18 49.71
CA ALA A 195 65.18 15.24 48.25
C ALA A 195 64.68 13.95 47.58
N ARG A 196 64.90 12.78 48.21
CA ARG A 196 64.40 11.49 47.72
C ARG A 196 62.87 11.40 47.77
N VAL A 197 62.26 11.85 48.87
CA VAL A 197 60.79 11.90 49.01
C VAL A 197 60.15 12.81 47.96
N LYS A 198 60.74 13.98 47.69
CA LYS A 198 60.24 14.90 46.65
C LYS A 198 60.29 14.31 45.24
N LEU A 199 61.32 13.52 44.93
CA LEU A 199 61.42 12.82 43.64
C LEU A 199 60.36 11.71 43.52
N GLU A 200 60.11 10.98 44.61
CA GLU A 200 59.07 9.94 44.66
C GLU A 200 57.66 10.54 44.54
N GLU A 201 57.39 11.65 45.23
CA GLU A 201 56.13 12.38 45.13
C GLU A 201 55.90 12.94 43.71
N ALA A 202 56.93 13.52 43.08
CA ALA A 202 56.85 13.96 41.70
C ALA A 202 56.59 12.79 40.73
N ALA A 203 57.26 11.65 40.91
CA ALA A 203 57.04 10.46 40.10
C ALA A 203 55.61 9.92 40.25
N GLN A 204 55.06 9.94 41.47
CA GLN A 204 53.66 9.56 41.72
C GLN A 204 52.68 10.52 41.06
N GLN A 205 52.84 11.84 41.23
CA GLN A 205 51.96 12.86 40.64
C GLN A 205 51.91 12.79 39.10
N TYR A 206 53.07 12.64 38.45
CA TYR A 206 53.12 12.47 37.00
C TYR A 206 52.57 11.12 36.55
N GLY A 207 52.81 10.06 37.34
CA GLY A 207 52.20 8.75 37.13
C GLY A 207 50.67 8.84 37.11
N ASP A 208 50.08 9.43 38.14
CA ASP A 208 48.63 9.61 38.27
C ASP A 208 48.05 10.44 37.12
N THR A 209 48.76 11.51 36.71
CA THR A 209 48.34 12.37 35.60
C THR A 209 48.38 11.64 34.26
N LEU A 210 49.42 10.83 34.01
CA LEU A 210 49.51 10.01 32.80
C LEU A 210 48.45 8.91 32.78
N TYR A 211 48.19 8.26 33.91
CA TYR A 211 47.14 7.25 34.02
C TYR A 211 45.74 7.85 33.83
N GLY A 212 45.44 9.01 34.43
CA GLY A 212 44.17 9.70 34.29
C GLY A 212 43.92 10.31 32.90
N ASN A 213 44.98 10.57 32.13
CA ASN A 213 44.90 11.11 30.77
C ASN A 213 44.98 10.05 29.67
N ARG A 214 45.05 8.76 30.02
CA ARG A 214 44.91 7.69 29.04
C ARG A 214 43.47 7.62 28.53
N PHE A 215 43.31 7.55 27.21
CA PHE A 215 41.99 7.36 26.61
C PHE A 215 41.47 5.93 26.85
N ASP A 216 40.19 5.83 27.25
CA ASP A 216 39.45 4.58 27.41
C ASP A 216 38.18 4.63 26.54
N ALA A 217 38.09 3.76 25.55
CA ALA A 217 36.93 3.72 24.65
C ALA A 217 35.63 3.31 25.34
N SER A 218 35.70 2.71 26.54
CA SER A 218 34.52 2.33 27.31
C SER A 218 33.89 3.49 28.07
N SER A 219 34.63 4.57 28.38
CA SER A 219 34.10 5.73 29.10
C SER A 219 33.13 6.55 28.24
N VAL A 220 33.36 6.62 26.93
CA VAL A 220 32.49 7.34 25.98
C VAL A 220 31.10 6.69 25.89
N LYS A 221 31.03 5.36 25.94
CA LYS A 221 29.75 4.61 25.88
C LYS A 221 28.89 4.76 27.13
N LEU A 222 29.51 5.05 28.28
CA LEU A 222 28.83 5.18 29.57
C LEU A 222 28.20 6.57 29.77
N GLU A 223 28.75 7.61 29.13
CA GLU A 223 28.24 8.98 29.20
C GLU A 223 26.92 9.15 28.41
N GLU A 224 26.75 8.50 27.25
CA GLU A 224 25.47 8.53 26.50
C GLU A 224 24.33 7.73 27.16
N ALA A 225 24.62 6.85 28.12
CA ALA A 225 23.62 6.02 28.80
C ALA A 225 22.99 6.70 30.03
N LYS A 226 23.44 7.90 30.40
CA LYS A 226 22.93 8.72 31.51
C LYS A 226 22.06 9.87 31.00
#